data_AF-A0A0J1FBN2-F1
#
_entry.id   AF-A0A0J1FBN2-F1
#
_cell.length_a   1.000
_cell.length_b   1.000
_cell.length_c   1.000
_cell.angle_alpha   90.00
_cell.angle_beta   90.00
_cell.angle_gamma   90.00
#
_symmetry.space_group_name_H-M   'P 1'
#
loop_
_entity.id
_entity.type
_entity.pdbx_description
1 polymer ?
#
loop_
_entity_poly.entity_id
_entity_poly.type
_entity_poly.pdbx_seq_one_letter_code
_entity_poly.pdbx_strand_id
1 'polypeptide(L)'
;MSRPVKWRKVEYVPQNVFFAPCPKRGCERWEEINLKVEELEAMRLKDVLGLTQEECAERMQISRQTFQNIIDEARKKVTTALLENKAISVGGGNYTKNVCHLTCLECGGETSAPYEERGVKCKHCGSENLVCTKKLGCNIRCQSDHSESGQSDSVPRT
;
A
#
# COMPACT_ATOMS: atom_id res chain seq x y z
N MET A 1 7.88 16.06 -18.26
CA MET A 1 7.08 14.89 -17.81
C MET A 1 7.42 14.60 -16.36
N SER A 2 6.44 14.41 -15.49
CA SER A 2 6.64 14.01 -14.10
C SER A 2 7.19 12.58 -14.06
N ARG A 3 8.27 12.36 -13.30
CA ARG A 3 8.83 11.01 -13.09
C ARG A 3 7.76 10.14 -12.41
N PRO A 4 7.46 8.95 -12.92
CA PRO A 4 6.51 8.04 -12.28
C PRO A 4 6.90 7.80 -10.82
N VAL A 5 5.92 7.91 -9.92
CA VAL A 5 6.11 7.68 -8.49
C VAL A 5 6.31 6.18 -8.27
N LYS A 6 7.44 5.80 -7.68
CA LYS A 6 7.72 4.40 -7.34
C LYS A 6 6.80 3.94 -6.20
N TRP A 7 6.45 2.65 -6.22
CA TRP A 7 5.80 1.96 -5.11
C TRP A 7 6.61 2.10 -3.82
N ARG A 8 5.92 2.32 -2.69
CA ARG A 8 6.53 2.47 -1.36
C ARG A 8 6.11 1.30 -0.49
N LYS A 9 7.07 0.66 0.17
CA LYS A 9 6.73 -0.49 1.00
C LYS A 9 5.99 -0.04 2.26
N VAL A 10 4.92 -0.74 2.60
CA VAL A 10 4.17 -0.53 3.86
C VAL A 10 3.94 -1.87 4.55
N GLU A 11 4.07 -1.90 5.87
CA GLU A 11 3.82 -3.12 6.65
C GLU A 11 2.38 -3.17 7.16
N TYR A 12 1.78 -2.00 7.37
CA TYR A 12 0.42 -1.85 7.86
C TYR A 12 -0.48 -1.22 6.80
N VAL A 13 -1.55 -1.93 6.43
CA VAL A 13 -2.60 -1.40 5.54
C VAL A 13 -3.91 -1.47 6.29
N PRO A 14 -4.52 -0.32 6.64
CA PRO A 14 -5.81 -0.33 7.29
C PRO A 14 -6.92 -0.77 6.32
N GLN A 15 -7.94 -1.47 6.82
CA GLN A 15 -9.05 -1.99 6.02
C GLN A 15 -10.13 -0.94 5.67
N ASN A 16 -9.74 0.33 5.52
CA ASN A 16 -10.53 1.57 5.49
C ASN A 16 -10.71 2.19 6.88
N VAL A 17 -10.11 3.36 7.08
CA VAL A 17 -10.31 4.18 8.28
C VAL A 17 -10.92 5.51 7.87
N PHE A 18 -12.02 5.87 8.53
CA PHE A 18 -12.67 7.15 8.38
C PHE A 18 -12.88 7.74 9.78
N PHE A 19 -12.37 8.95 9.99
CA PHE A 19 -12.53 9.70 11.22
C PHE A 19 -13.24 11.00 10.89
N ALA A 20 -14.31 11.30 11.63
CA ALA A 20 -15.05 12.55 11.45
C ALA A 20 -15.12 13.31 12.78
N PRO A 21 -15.12 14.65 12.75
CA PRO A 21 -15.48 15.47 13.90
C PRO A 21 -16.88 15.09 14.40
N CYS A 22 -17.07 15.10 15.72
CA CYS A 22 -18.39 14.91 16.32
C CYS A 22 -19.13 16.26 16.35
N PRO A 23 -20.25 16.43 15.63
CA PRO A 23 -21.02 17.67 15.69
C PRO A 23 -21.63 17.83 17.08
N LYS A 24 -21.44 19.00 17.69
CA LYS A 24 -22.18 19.33 18.93
C LYS A 24 -23.67 19.62 18.66
N ARG A 25 -24.05 19.99 17.43
CA ARG A 25 -25.44 20.20 16.97
C ARG A 25 -25.55 19.97 15.46
N GLY A 26 -26.53 19.16 15.02
CA GLY A 26 -26.85 18.93 13.60
C GLY A 26 -25.92 17.99 12.84
N CYS A 27 -26.34 17.54 11.65
CA CYS A 27 -25.48 16.86 10.69
C CYS A 27 -24.79 17.92 9.82
N GLU A 28 -23.61 18.38 10.22
CA GLU A 28 -22.78 19.23 9.36
C GLU A 28 -22.04 18.36 8.33
N ARG A 29 -21.97 18.85 7.09
CA ARG A 29 -21.17 18.23 6.04
C ARG A 29 -19.73 18.72 6.21
N TRP A 30 -18.84 17.82 6.60
CA TRP A 30 -17.43 18.12 6.77
C TRP A 30 -16.72 18.15 5.42
N GLU A 31 -15.74 19.04 5.27
CA GLU A 31 -14.68 18.83 4.28
C GLU A 31 -13.83 17.63 4.69
N GLU A 32 -13.25 16.94 3.71
CA GLU A 32 -12.50 15.71 3.92
C GLU A 32 -11.05 15.88 3.45
N ILE A 33 -10.11 15.43 4.28
CA ILE A 33 -8.70 15.29 3.91
C ILE A 33 -8.39 13.81 3.76
N ASN A 34 -7.94 13.42 2.56
CA ASN A 34 -7.46 12.07 2.31
C ASN A 34 -5.98 11.92 2.71
N LEU A 35 -5.74 11.08 3.70
CA LEU A 35 -4.43 10.62 4.14
C LEU A 35 -4.07 9.33 3.38
N LYS A 36 -2.97 9.34 2.63
CA LYS A 36 -2.54 8.16 1.87
C LYS A 36 -2.06 7.06 2.81
N VAL A 37 -2.10 5.81 2.34
CA VAL A 37 -1.63 4.68 3.15
C VAL A 37 -0.13 4.80 3.46
N GLU A 38 0.71 5.22 2.50
CA GLU A 38 2.14 5.47 2.77
C GLU A 38 2.39 6.61 3.77
N GLU A 39 1.48 7.60 3.86
CA GLU A 39 1.58 8.73 4.79
C GLU A 39 1.28 8.26 6.21
N LEU A 40 0.23 7.45 6.39
CA LEU A 40 -0.09 6.83 7.67
C LEU A 40 1.01 5.87 8.14
N GLU A 41 1.58 5.07 7.24
CA GLU A 41 2.70 4.18 7.58
C GLU A 41 3.92 4.98 8.05
N ALA A 42 4.25 6.10 7.39
CA ALA A 42 5.36 6.94 7.81
C ALA A 42 5.15 7.48 9.23
N MET A 43 3.93 7.92 9.56
CA MET A 43 3.56 8.36 10.91
C MET A 43 3.63 7.20 11.90
N ARG A 44 3.16 6.00 11.55
CA ARG A 44 3.26 4.82 12.42
C ARG A 44 4.73 4.50 12.74
N LEU A 45 5.60 4.44 11.73
CA LEU A 45 7.02 4.12 11.93
C LEU A 45 7.73 5.20 12.76
N LYS A 46 7.50 6.48 12.46
CA LYS A 46 8.23 7.58 13.10
C LYS A 46 7.66 7.99 14.46
N ASP A 47 6.35 8.22 14.51
CA ASP A 47 5.68 8.86 15.65
C ASP A 47 5.10 7.85 16.64
N VAL A 48 4.82 6.62 16.21
CA VAL A 48 4.30 5.55 17.08
C VAL A 48 5.39 4.57 17.49
N LEU A 49 6.21 4.09 16.55
CA LEU A 49 7.30 3.15 16.85
C LEU A 49 8.62 3.84 17.23
N GLY A 50 8.72 5.16 17.08
CA GLY A 50 9.89 5.93 17.51
C GLY A 50 11.16 5.67 16.72
N LEU A 51 11.07 5.13 15.50
CA LEU A 51 12.25 4.76 14.70
C LEU A 51 13.02 6.00 14.19
N THR A 52 14.30 5.80 13.87
CA THR A 52 15.10 6.82 13.20
C THR A 52 14.63 7.03 11.76
N GLN A 53 14.93 8.20 11.18
CA GLN A 53 14.58 8.49 9.78
C GLN A 53 15.18 7.47 8.80
N GLU A 54 16.39 7.00 9.12
CA GLU A 54 17.09 6.00 8.32
C GLU A 54 16.37 4.65 8.35
N GLU A 55 16.02 4.14 9.53
CA GLU A 55 15.27 2.89 9.68
C GLU A 55 13.88 2.98 9.02
N CYS A 56 13.19 4.11 9.13
CA CYS A 56 11.90 4.29 8.47
C CYS A 56 12.04 4.25 6.94
N ALA A 57 13.02 4.97 6.39
CA ALA A 57 13.28 5.01 4.96
C ALA A 57 13.67 3.62 4.41
N GLU A 58 14.47 2.87 5.16
CA GLU A 58 14.84 1.49 4.85
C GLU A 58 13.62 0.56 4.83
N ARG A 59 12.78 0.58 5.87
CA ARG A 59 11.56 -0.25 5.94
C ARG A 59 10.58 0.06 4.81
N MET A 60 10.44 1.33 4.44
CA MET A 60 9.61 1.77 3.33
C MET A 60 10.27 1.62 1.95
N GLN A 61 11.53 1.20 1.89
CA GLN A 61 12.34 1.03 0.67
C GLN A 61 12.41 2.30 -0.20
N ILE A 62 12.61 3.45 0.44
CA ILE A 62 12.70 4.76 -0.19
C ILE A 62 13.92 5.54 0.30
N SER A 63 14.26 6.66 -0.36
CA SER A 63 15.32 7.53 0.13
C SER A 63 14.91 8.26 1.42
N ARG A 64 15.89 8.63 2.25
CA ARG A 64 15.65 9.43 3.48
C ARG A 64 14.90 10.75 3.18
N GLN A 65 15.22 11.39 2.05
CA GLN A 65 14.53 12.61 1.61
C GLN A 65 13.07 12.33 1.22
N THR A 66 12.81 11.23 0.51
CA THR A 66 11.45 10.83 0.14
C THR A 66 10.63 10.54 1.39
N PHE A 67 11.22 9.85 2.37
CA PHE A 67 10.57 9.61 3.65
C PHE A 67 10.22 10.92 4.35
N GLN A 68 11.17 11.86 4.44
CA GLN A 68 10.96 13.17 5.07
C GLN A 68 9.78 13.92 4.43
N ASN A 69 9.73 13.96 3.09
CA ASN A 69 8.63 14.62 2.38
C ASN A 69 7.27 13.95 2.66
N ILE A 70 7.23 12.63 2.81
CA ILE A 70 5.98 11.90 3.12
C ILE A 70 5.51 12.21 4.53
N ILE A 71 6.40 12.12 5.53
CA ILE A 71 6.02 12.36 6.93
C ILE A 71 5.60 13.81 7.17
N ASP A 72 6.25 14.77 6.51
CA ASP A 72 5.89 16.18 6.61
C ASP A 72 4.52 16.46 6.02
N GLU A 73 4.21 15.89 4.85
CA GLU A 73 2.89 16.00 4.23
C GLU A 73 1.81 15.31 5.07
N ALA A 74 2.11 14.12 5.63
CA ALA A 74 1.21 13.39 6.51
C ALA A 74 0.83 14.20 7.76
N ARG A 75 1.84 14.72 8.46
CA ARG A 75 1.65 15.54 9.66
C ARG A 75 0.91 16.84 9.34
N LYS A 76 1.22 17.48 8.21
CA LYS A 76 0.50 18.67 7.75
C LYS A 76 -0.98 18.37 7.56
N LYS A 77 -1.32 17.31 6.81
CA LYS A 77 -2.72 16.89 6.58
C LYS A 77 -3.48 16.63 7.87
N VAL A 78 -2.90 15.87 8.79
CA VAL A 78 -3.53 15.56 10.08
C VAL A 78 -3.72 16.84 10.90
N THR A 79 -2.69 17.69 10.98
CA THR A 79 -2.76 18.95 11.73
C THR A 79 -3.82 19.89 11.13
N THR A 80 -3.87 20.03 9.81
CA THR A 80 -4.90 20.80 9.11
C THR A 80 -6.29 20.26 9.39
N ALA A 81 -6.48 18.94 9.36
CA ALA A 81 -7.78 18.34 9.64
C ALA A 81 -8.28 18.64 11.05
N LEU A 82 -7.37 18.59 12.04
CA LEU A 82 -7.69 18.90 13.42
C LEU A 82 -7.99 20.39 13.64
N LEU A 83 -7.24 21.30 13.00
CA LEU A 83 -7.44 22.75 13.13
C LEU A 83 -8.72 23.23 12.44
N GLU A 84 -9.04 22.66 11.27
CA GLU A 84 -10.15 23.12 10.41
C GLU A 84 -11.43 22.29 10.60
N ASN A 85 -11.48 21.39 11.58
CA ASN A 85 -12.61 20.46 11.81
C ASN A 85 -13.00 19.66 10.56
N LYS A 86 -12.01 19.05 9.90
CA LYS A 86 -12.22 18.23 8.71
C LYS A 86 -12.23 16.75 9.06
N ALA A 87 -12.99 15.97 8.29
CA ALA A 87 -12.91 14.52 8.33
C ALA A 87 -11.57 14.06 7.74
N ILE A 88 -11.06 12.93 8.24
CA ILE A 88 -9.87 12.25 7.73
C ILE A 88 -10.32 10.90 7.17
N SER A 89 -10.12 10.69 5.87
CA SER A 89 -10.18 9.36 5.28
C SER A 89 -8.78 8.82 5.06
N VAL A 90 -8.62 7.51 5.14
CA VAL A 90 -7.36 6.84 4.83
C VAL A 90 -7.55 5.95 3.61
N GLY A 91 -6.90 6.28 2.50
CA GLY A 91 -7.03 5.51 1.27
C GLY A 91 -6.14 5.98 0.11
N GLY A 92 -6.04 5.10 -0.90
CA GLY A 92 -5.23 5.35 -2.10
C GLY A 92 -3.72 5.47 -1.82
N GLY A 93 -3.03 6.20 -2.69
CA GLY A 93 -1.57 6.34 -2.65
C GLY A 93 -0.84 5.32 -3.52
N ASN A 94 0.49 5.37 -3.50
CA ASN A 94 1.35 4.44 -4.26
C ASN A 94 2.17 3.63 -3.27
N TYR A 95 1.60 2.53 -2.79
CA TYR A 95 2.19 1.64 -1.81
C TYR A 95 2.09 0.17 -2.20
N THR A 96 2.98 -0.65 -1.65
CA THR A 96 2.93 -2.11 -1.78
C THR A 96 3.22 -2.77 -0.46
N LYS A 97 2.54 -3.88 -0.15
CA LYS A 97 2.91 -4.71 1.00
C LYS A 97 4.24 -5.43 0.77
N ASN A 98 4.52 -5.77 -0.49
CA ASN A 98 5.72 -6.53 -0.83
C ASN A 98 6.04 -6.49 -2.31
N VAL A 99 7.32 -6.53 -2.63
CA VAL A 99 7.79 -6.77 -3.99
C VAL A 99 8.27 -8.22 -4.08
N CYS A 100 7.55 -9.03 -4.85
CA CYS A 100 7.91 -10.42 -5.11
C CYS A 100 8.96 -10.47 -6.23
N HIS A 101 10.09 -11.12 -5.96
CA HIS A 101 11.03 -11.56 -7.00
C HIS A 101 10.58 -12.93 -7.50
N LEU A 102 10.25 -12.99 -8.78
CA LEU A 102 9.67 -14.13 -9.45
C LEU A 102 10.64 -14.64 -10.51
N THR A 103 10.81 -15.95 -10.59
CA THR A 103 11.54 -16.63 -11.66
C THR A 103 10.57 -17.45 -12.48
N CYS A 104 10.68 -17.36 -13.81
CA CYS A 104 9.86 -18.15 -14.72
C CYS A 104 10.39 -19.58 -14.81
N LEU A 105 9.50 -20.56 -14.65
CA LEU A 105 9.86 -21.98 -14.77
C LEU A 105 10.10 -22.42 -16.21
N GLU A 106 9.61 -21.67 -17.20
CA GLU A 106 9.73 -22.05 -18.62
C GLU A 106 11.01 -21.52 -19.27
N CYS A 107 11.44 -20.31 -18.93
CA CYS A 107 12.60 -19.67 -19.56
C CYS A 107 13.71 -19.24 -18.58
N GLY A 108 13.49 -19.40 -17.27
CA GLY A 108 14.44 -18.96 -16.24
C GLY A 108 14.51 -17.44 -16.04
N GLY A 109 13.70 -16.64 -16.76
CA GLY A 109 13.71 -15.19 -16.66
C GLY A 109 13.24 -14.67 -15.29
N GLU A 110 13.90 -13.62 -14.79
CA GLU A 110 13.58 -12.98 -13.51
C GLU A 110 12.71 -11.73 -13.73
N THR A 111 11.69 -11.55 -12.89
CA THR A 111 10.87 -10.34 -12.85
C THR A 111 10.48 -9.98 -11.42
N SER A 112 10.31 -8.69 -11.15
CA SER A 112 9.83 -8.20 -9.86
C SER A 112 8.45 -7.59 -10.02
N ALA A 113 7.52 -7.90 -9.12
CA ALA A 113 6.19 -7.33 -9.12
C ALA A 113 5.70 -7.00 -7.70
N PRO A 114 5.00 -5.87 -7.51
CA PRO A 114 4.33 -5.59 -6.25
C PRO A 114 3.19 -6.60 -6.02
N TYR A 115 2.89 -6.90 -4.76
CA TYR A 115 1.83 -7.83 -4.36
C TYR A 115 0.45 -7.48 -4.94
N GLU A 116 0.21 -6.19 -5.18
CA GLU A 116 -1.06 -5.65 -5.67
C GLU A 116 -1.24 -5.82 -7.20
N GLU A 117 -0.15 -6.00 -7.97
CA GLU A 117 -0.21 -6.32 -9.39
C GLU A 117 -0.43 -7.83 -9.57
N ARG A 118 -1.71 -8.26 -9.53
CA ARG A 118 -2.09 -9.64 -9.87
C ARG A 118 -1.84 -9.93 -11.35
N GLY A 119 -1.45 -11.17 -11.67
CA GLY A 119 -1.34 -11.63 -13.06
C GLY A 119 -0.08 -11.19 -13.80
N VAL A 120 1.04 -11.11 -13.08
CA VAL A 120 2.36 -10.80 -13.66
C VAL A 120 2.70 -11.85 -14.71
N LYS A 121 3.09 -11.41 -15.91
CA LYS A 121 3.59 -12.28 -16.98
C LYS A 121 5.10 -12.19 -17.07
N CYS A 122 5.74 -13.28 -17.46
CA CYS A 122 7.16 -13.27 -17.73
C CYS A 122 7.47 -12.31 -18.88
N LYS A 123 8.39 -11.36 -18.68
CA LYS A 123 8.79 -10.39 -19.71
C LYS A 123 9.58 -11.02 -20.87
N HIS A 124 10.09 -12.24 -20.69
CA HIS A 124 10.85 -12.96 -21.70
C HIS A 124 10.00 -13.85 -22.60
N CYS A 125 9.08 -14.63 -22.04
CA CYS A 125 8.28 -15.61 -22.79
C CYS A 125 6.77 -15.40 -22.71
N GLY A 126 6.29 -14.47 -21.89
CA GLY A 126 4.85 -14.23 -21.69
C GLY A 126 4.15 -15.25 -20.78
N SER A 127 4.87 -16.26 -20.28
CA SER A 127 4.31 -17.29 -19.38
C SER A 127 3.81 -16.70 -18.05
N GLU A 128 2.75 -17.31 -17.53
CA GLU A 128 2.19 -17.05 -16.20
C GLU A 128 2.81 -17.95 -15.12
N ASN A 129 3.69 -18.87 -15.51
CA ASN A 129 4.30 -19.89 -14.66
C ASN A 129 5.54 -19.31 -13.94
N LEU A 130 5.27 -18.36 -13.05
CA LEU A 130 6.25 -17.61 -12.26
C LEU A 130 6.23 -18.09 -10.80
N VAL A 131 7.39 -18.45 -10.27
CA VAL A 131 7.55 -18.84 -8.87
C VAL A 131 8.37 -17.82 -8.09
N CYS A 132 7.96 -17.53 -6.86
CA CYS A 132 8.75 -16.69 -5.98
C CYS A 132 10.04 -17.38 -5.56
N THR A 133 11.19 -16.75 -5.81
CA THR A 133 12.51 -17.29 -5.43
C THR A 133 12.73 -17.36 -3.92
N LYS A 134 11.97 -16.57 -3.14
CA LYS A 134 12.13 -16.44 -1.69
C LYS A 134 10.99 -17.10 -0.89
N LYS A 135 10.43 -18.22 -1.37
CA LYS A 135 9.36 -18.98 -0.66
C LYS A 135 9.63 -19.21 0.84
N LEU A 136 10.90 -19.34 1.25
CA LEU A 136 11.31 -19.61 2.64
C LEU A 136 11.55 -18.36 3.52
N GLY A 137 11.63 -17.15 2.93
CA GLY A 137 11.98 -15.91 3.65
C GLY A 137 10.99 -14.76 3.45
N CYS A 138 9.87 -15.02 2.77
CA CYS A 138 8.82 -14.02 2.54
C CYS A 138 7.86 -14.02 3.74
N ASN A 139 7.82 -12.91 4.49
CA ASN A 139 6.90 -12.73 5.64
C ASN A 139 5.41 -12.65 5.25
N ILE A 140 5.11 -12.67 3.95
CA ILE A 140 3.76 -12.85 3.43
C ILE A 140 3.70 -14.27 2.90
N ARG A 141 2.84 -15.09 3.51
CA ARG A 141 2.45 -16.40 2.96
C ARG A 141 1.86 -16.16 1.57
N CYS A 142 2.70 -16.17 0.55
CA CYS A 142 2.28 -16.32 -0.83
C CYS A 142 1.65 -17.71 -0.89
N GLN A 143 0.32 -17.79 -0.82
CA GLN A 143 -0.37 -19.05 -1.08
C GLN A 143 -0.04 -19.46 -2.51
N SER A 144 0.93 -20.36 -2.65
CA SER A 144 0.89 -21.33 -3.73
C SER A 144 -0.38 -22.12 -3.48
N ASP A 145 -1.47 -21.75 -4.15
CA ASP A 145 -2.62 -22.59 -4.54
C ASP A 145 -3.82 -21.69 -4.83
N HIS A 146 -3.91 -21.18 -6.06
CA HIS A 146 -5.19 -20.81 -6.66
C HIS A 146 -5.28 -21.46 -8.04
N SER A 147 -5.26 -22.79 -8.04
CA SER A 147 -6.06 -23.52 -9.02
C SER A 147 -7.48 -23.56 -8.47
N GLU A 148 -8.26 -22.51 -8.74
CA GLU A 148 -9.72 -22.64 -8.80
C GLU A 148 -10.24 -21.66 -9.85
N SER A 149 -10.29 -22.21 -11.06
CA SER A 149 -11.20 -21.84 -12.13
C SER A 149 -12.59 -21.50 -11.58
N GLY A 150 -13.17 -20.44 -12.13
CA GLY A 150 -14.40 -19.85 -11.61
C GLY A 150 -15.62 -20.76 -11.63
N GLN A 151 -16.63 -20.30 -10.91
CA GLN A 151 -18.01 -20.40 -11.36
C GLN A 151 -18.68 -19.06 -11.06
N SER A 152 -19.00 -18.38 -12.15
CA SER A 152 -20.08 -17.42 -12.22
C SER A 152 -21.37 -18.11 -11.78
N ASP A 153 -21.95 -17.68 -10.66
CA ASP A 153 -23.37 -17.91 -10.44
C ASP A 153 -24.10 -16.58 -10.43
N SER A 154 -24.86 -16.44 -11.51
CA SER A 154 -25.89 -15.46 -11.76
C SER A 154 -26.87 -15.33 -10.59
N VAL A 155 -27.19 -14.08 -10.30
CA VAL A 155 -28.38 -13.54 -9.62
C VAL A 155 -29.62 -14.46 -9.70
N PRO A 156 -30.45 -14.47 -8.64
CA PRO A 156 -31.82 -14.02 -8.87
C PRO A 156 -32.24 -12.91 -7.92
N ARG A 157 -32.97 -11.97 -8.52
CA ARG A 157 -33.77 -10.93 -7.88
C ARG A 157 -34.80 -11.58 -6.97
N THR A 158 -35.02 -10.97 -5.82
CA THR A 158 -36.35 -10.82 -5.20
C THR A 158 -36.43 -9.42 -4.64
#